data_AF-Q465W8-F1
#
_entry.id   AF-Q465W8-F1
#
_cell.length_a   1.000
_cell.length_b   1.000
_cell.length_c   1.000
_cell.angle_alpha   90.00
_cell.angle_beta   90.00
_cell.angle_gamma   90.00
#
_symmetry.space_group_name_H-M   'P 1'
#
loop_
_entity.id
_entity.type
_entity.pdbx_description
1 polymer ?
#
loop_
_entity_poly.entity_id
_entity_poly.type
_entity_poly.pdbx_seq_one_letter_code
_entity_poly.pdbx_strand_id
1 'polypeptide(L)'
;MAGNAFCRACGAEILDETEICPKCGVRQKPAQVKNPGLAAVASFFWVGLGQIYNGQIGKGLLFMVIEGINILLLFVVIGFITLPIFWAYAIYDAYKTAEKINNNTV
;
A
#
# COMPACT_ATOMS: atom_id res chain seq x y z
N MET A 1 11.76 6.03 13.48
CA MET A 1 12.17 7.44 13.37
C MET A 1 10.86 8.21 13.40
N ALA A 2 10.62 9.01 14.43
CA ALA A 2 9.41 9.83 14.52
C ALA A 2 9.49 10.95 13.48
N GLY A 3 8.48 11.06 12.63
CA GLY A 3 8.36 12.11 11.63
C GLY A 3 7.63 13.33 12.18
N ASN A 4 7.80 14.48 11.53
CA ASN A 4 7.01 15.67 11.86
C ASN A 4 5.74 15.69 11.01
N ALA A 5 4.61 15.96 11.65
CA ALA A 5 3.30 16.13 11.04
C ALA A 5 2.65 17.42 11.54
N PHE A 6 1.58 17.85 10.88
CA PHE A 6 0.81 19.03 11.30
C PHE A 6 -0.56 18.61 11.82
N CYS A 7 -0.98 19.26 12.91
CA CYS A 7 -2.32 19.09 13.45
C CYS A 7 -3.37 19.53 12.41
N ARG A 8 -4.32 18.65 12.08
CA ARG A 8 -5.37 18.89 11.07
C ARG A 8 -6.38 19.98 11.47
N ALA A 9 -6.40 20.38 12.74
CA ALA A 9 -7.32 21.39 13.26
C ALA A 9 -6.66 22.76 13.47
N CYS A 10 -5.48 22.82 14.09
CA CYS A 10 -4.84 24.08 14.48
C CYS A 10 -3.51 24.36 13.79
N GLY A 11 -2.99 23.45 12.96
CA GLY A 11 -1.74 23.65 12.21
C GLY A 11 -0.46 23.61 13.05
N ALA A 12 -0.52 23.23 14.33
CA ALA A 12 0.68 23.04 15.13
C ALA A 12 1.52 21.86 14.60
N GLU A 13 2.84 22.03 14.56
CA GLU A 13 3.78 20.92 14.32
C GLU A 13 3.75 19.95 15.51
N ILE A 14 3.61 18.67 15.21
CA ILE A 14 3.45 17.55 16.14
C ILE A 14 4.21 16.34 15.61
N LEU A 15 4.45 15.33 16.45
CA LEU A 15 4.97 14.06 15.96
C LEU A 15 3.88 13.30 15.21
N ASP A 16 4.24 12.62 14.14
CA ASP A 16 3.36 11.80 13.31
C ASP A 16 2.69 10.63 14.06
N GLU A 17 3.26 10.22 15.18
CA GLU A 17 2.76 9.22 16.11
C GLU A 17 1.87 9.80 17.24
N THR A 18 1.68 11.12 17.34
CA THR A 18 0.84 11.71 18.39
C THR A 18 -0.64 11.38 18.18
N GLU A 19 -1.28 10.79 19.20
CA GLU A 19 -2.73 10.52 19.17
C GLU A 19 -3.59 11.73 19.55
N ILE A 20 -3.06 12.65 20.36
CA ILE A 20 -3.76 13.85 20.84
C ILE A 20 -2.81 15.05 20.67
N CYS A 21 -3.28 16.10 20.01
CA CYS A 21 -2.49 17.33 19.86
C CYS A 21 -2.32 18.02 21.23
N PRO A 22 -1.08 18.26 21.71
CA PRO A 22 -0.83 18.92 23.00
C PRO A 22 -1.24 20.40 23.02
N LYS A 23 -1.48 21.03 21.86
CA LYS A 23 -1.91 22.44 21.78
C LYS A 23 -3.43 22.64 21.78
N CYS A 24 -4.20 21.78 21.11
CA CYS A 24 -5.65 21.98 20.96
C CYS A 24 -6.51 20.80 21.44
N GLY A 25 -5.92 19.66 21.82
CA GLY A 25 -6.64 18.50 22.36
C GLY A 25 -7.40 17.66 21.34
N VAL A 26 -7.39 18.01 20.04
CA VAL A 26 -8.05 17.21 18.99
C VAL A 26 -7.26 15.92 18.74
N ARG A 27 -7.97 14.79 18.68
CA ARG A 27 -7.37 13.49 18.34
C ARG A 27 -6.85 13.47 16.91
N GLN A 28 -5.62 13.03 16.74
CA GLN A 28 -5.00 12.82 15.43
C GLN A 28 -4.93 11.32 15.15
N LYS A 29 -5.01 10.97 13.87
CA LYS A 29 -4.77 9.59 13.42
C LYS A 29 -3.28 9.46 13.11
N PRO A 30 -2.52 8.66 13.87
CA PRO A 30 -1.09 8.54 13.67
C PRO A 30 -0.77 7.93 12.30
N ALA A 31 0.34 8.37 11.69
CA ALA A 31 0.83 7.80 10.44
C ALA A 31 1.25 6.34 10.68
N GLN A 32 0.80 5.44 9.80
CA GLN A 32 1.09 4.02 9.90
C GLN A 32 2.29 3.68 9.01
N VAL A 33 3.47 3.54 9.62
CA VAL A 33 4.68 3.11 8.90
C VAL A 33 4.49 1.65 8.44
N LYS A 34 4.70 1.40 7.14
CA LYS A 34 4.60 0.10 6.49
C LYS A 34 6.00 -0.43 6.16
N ASN A 35 6.16 -1.76 6.10
CA ASN A 35 7.41 -2.34 5.61
C ASN A 35 7.29 -2.64 4.10
N PRO A 36 8.04 -1.95 3.22
CA PRO A 36 7.96 -2.18 1.77
C PRO A 36 8.37 -3.58 1.34
N GLY A 37 9.36 -4.17 2.01
CA GLY A 37 9.77 -5.55 1.76
C GLY A 37 8.66 -6.53 2.10
N LEU A 38 7.98 -6.34 3.23
CA LEU A 38 6.84 -7.19 3.60
C LEU A 38 5.68 -7.07 2.62
N ALA A 39 5.38 -5.86 2.13
CA ALA A 39 4.36 -5.63 1.12
C ALA A 39 4.70 -6.34 -0.21
N ALA A 40 5.98 -6.30 -0.62
CA ALA A 40 6.46 -6.97 -1.82
C ALA A 40 6.38 -8.51 -1.70
N VAL A 41 6.84 -9.07 -0.57
CA VAL A 41 6.76 -10.51 -0.29
C VAL A 41 5.30 -10.98 -0.22
N ALA A 42 4.41 -10.18 0.37
CA ALA A 42 2.99 -10.49 0.38
C ALA A 42 2.42 -10.60 -1.05
N SER A 43 2.74 -9.64 -1.94
CA SER A 43 2.33 -9.69 -3.35
C SER A 43 3.00 -10.81 -4.15
N PHE A 44 4.21 -11.23 -3.77
CA PHE A 44 4.90 -12.36 -4.39
C PHE A 44 4.14 -13.67 -4.18
N PHE A 45 3.69 -13.93 -2.94
CA PHE A 45 2.91 -15.14 -2.64
C PHE A 45 1.50 -15.12 -3.23
N TRP A 46 0.88 -13.94 -3.30
CA TRP A 46 -0.44 -13.79 -3.91
C TRP A 46 -0.71 -12.36 -4.38
N VAL A 47 -1.06 -12.22 -5.65
CA VAL A 47 -1.36 -10.93 -6.28
C VAL A 47 -2.51 -10.24 -5.53
N GLY A 48 -2.29 -8.99 -5.12
CA GLY A 48 -3.26 -8.19 -4.39
C GLY A 48 -3.08 -8.18 -2.87
N LEU A 49 -2.33 -9.13 -2.27
CA LEU A 49 -2.09 -9.11 -0.82
C LEU A 49 -1.25 -7.91 -0.36
N GLY A 50 -0.21 -7.54 -1.11
CA GLY A 50 0.60 -6.36 -0.76
C GLY A 50 -0.20 -5.05 -0.83
N GLN A 51 -1.12 -4.94 -1.77
CA GLN A 51 -2.05 -3.81 -1.87
C GLN A 51 -3.01 -3.75 -0.67
N ILE A 52 -3.53 -4.90 -0.23
CA ILE A 52 -4.37 -4.99 0.98
C ILE A 52 -3.56 -4.63 2.23
N TYR A 53 -2.31 -5.10 2.35
CA TYR A 53 -1.39 -4.75 3.44
C TYR A 53 -1.13 -3.24 3.54
N ASN A 54 -1.03 -2.58 2.38
CA ASN A 54 -0.91 -1.13 2.24
C ASN A 54 -2.22 -0.36 2.57
N GLY A 55 -3.31 -1.05 2.91
CA GLY A 55 -4.61 -0.45 3.19
C GLY A 55 -5.44 -0.12 1.95
N GLN A 56 -4.98 -0.49 0.75
CA GLN A 56 -5.66 -0.26 -0.52
C GLN A 56 -6.51 -1.47 -0.92
N ILE A 57 -7.55 -1.77 -0.13
CA ILE A 57 -8.37 -2.99 -0.28
C ILE A 57 -9.02 -3.06 -1.67
N GLY A 58 -9.63 -1.97 -2.15
CA GLY A 58 -10.27 -1.93 -3.46
C GLY A 58 -9.30 -2.19 -4.61
N LYS A 59 -8.07 -1.68 -4.52
CA LYS A 59 -7.02 -1.93 -5.51
C LYS A 59 -6.53 -3.38 -5.46
N GLY A 60 -6.36 -3.94 -4.27
CA GLY A 60 -5.99 -5.34 -4.10
C GLY A 60 -7.02 -6.31 -4.68
N LEU A 61 -8.32 -6.05 -4.46
CA LEU A 61 -9.38 -6.85 -5.04
C LEU A 61 -9.40 -6.75 -6.58
N LEU A 62 -9.20 -5.55 -7.13
CA LEU A 62 -9.09 -5.36 -8.57
C LEU A 62 -7.93 -6.18 -9.16
N PHE A 63 -6.78 -6.20 -8.49
CA PHE A 63 -5.61 -6.97 -8.93
C PHE A 63 -5.89 -8.48 -8.91
N MET A 64 -6.60 -8.98 -7.90
CA MET A 64 -7.02 -10.39 -7.85
C MET A 64 -7.97 -10.76 -9.00
N VAL A 65 -8.91 -9.88 -9.36
CA VAL A 65 -9.82 -10.11 -10.50
C VAL A 65 -9.05 -10.12 -11.82
N ILE A 66 -8.12 -9.17 -12.01
CA ILE A 66 -7.27 -9.13 -13.21
C ILE A 66 -6.42 -10.39 -13.31
N GLU A 67 -5.86 -10.87 -12.20
CA GLU A 67 -5.09 -12.12 -12.16
C GLU A 67 -5.97 -13.33 -12.52
N GLY A 68 -7.21 -13.39 -12.01
CA GLY A 68 -8.18 -14.43 -12.39
C GLY A 68 -8.49 -14.47 -13.89
N ILE A 69 -8.61 -13.30 -14.53
CA ILE A 69 -8.77 -13.18 -15.98
C ILE A 69 -7.49 -13.63 -16.71
N ASN A 70 -6.31 -13.28 -16.20
CA ASN A 70 -5.03 -13.70 -16.78
C ASN A 70 -4.83 -15.22 -16.71
N ILE A 71 -5.29 -15.88 -15.64
CA ILE A 71 -5.31 -17.34 -15.54
C ILE A 71 -6.21 -17.96 -16.61
N LEU A 72 -7.38 -17.36 -16.89
CA LEU A 72 -8.24 -17.82 -17.99
C LEU A 72 -7.59 -17.62 -19.37
N LEU A 73 -6.81 -16.56 -19.54
CA LEU A 73 -6.04 -16.29 -20.77
C LEU A 73 -4.87 -17.27 -20.98
N LEU A 74 -4.47 -18.03 -19.95
CA LEU A 74 -3.43 -19.05 -20.04
C LEU A 74 -3.81 -20.14 -21.06
N PHE A 75 -5.11 -20.44 -21.21
CA PHE A 75 -5.64 -21.35 -22.23
C PHE A 75 -5.47 -20.86 -23.67
N VAL A 76 -5.11 -19.58 -23.89
CA VAL A 76 -4.96 -18.96 -25.21
C VAL A 76 -3.48 -18.67 -25.53
N VAL A 77 -2.53 -19.26 -24.80
CA VAL A 77 -1.06 -19.03 -24.88
C VAL A 77 -0.63 -17.60 -24.47
N ILE A 78 -1.44 -16.59 -24.75
CA ILE A 78 -1.22 -15.18 -24.39
C ILE A 78 -1.01 -15.02 -22.87
N GLY A 79 -1.74 -15.80 -22.05
CA GLY A 79 -1.62 -15.76 -20.60
C GLY A 79 -0.22 -16.09 -20.07
N PHE A 80 0.59 -16.88 -20.78
CA PHE A 80 1.96 -17.20 -20.36
C PHE A 80 2.87 -15.97 -20.32
N ILE A 81 2.59 -14.95 -21.13
CA ILE A 81 3.36 -13.71 -21.16
C ILE A 81 2.75 -12.68 -20.20
N THR A 82 1.42 -12.55 -20.19
CA THR A 82 0.77 -11.50 -19.41
C THR A 82 0.81 -11.77 -17.90
N LEU A 83 0.76 -13.03 -17.47
CA LEU A 83 0.87 -13.42 -16.05
C LEU A 83 2.18 -12.96 -15.39
N PRO A 84 3.38 -13.36 -15.86
CA PRO A 84 4.63 -12.97 -15.21
C PRO A 84 4.86 -11.45 -15.25
N ILE A 85 4.41 -10.76 -16.31
CA ILE A 85 4.50 -9.30 -16.41
C ILE A 85 3.60 -8.64 -15.35
N PHE A 86 2.34 -9.04 -15.26
CA PHE A 86 1.39 -8.45 -14.32
C PHE A 86 1.76 -8.78 -12.87
N TRP A 87 2.22 -10.01 -12.60
CA TRP A 87 2.72 -10.43 -11.30
C TRP A 87 3.94 -9.60 -10.85
N ALA A 88 4.94 -9.41 -11.71
CA ALA A 88 6.08 -8.54 -11.42
C ALA A 88 5.64 -7.08 -11.17
N TYR A 89 4.69 -6.58 -11.96
CA TYR A 89 4.12 -5.25 -11.75
C TYR A 89 3.41 -5.14 -10.40
N ALA A 90 2.64 -6.16 -9.99
CA ALA A 90 1.92 -6.17 -8.71
C ALA A 90 2.88 -6.15 -7.50
N ILE A 91 4.03 -6.81 -7.59
CA ILE A 91 5.10 -6.75 -6.58
C ILE A 91 5.70 -5.34 -6.51
N TYR A 92 6.09 -4.79 -7.67
CA TYR A 92 6.66 -3.45 -7.76
C TYR A 92 5.71 -2.39 -7.20
N ASP A 93 4.43 -2.48 -7.56
CA ASP A 93 3.38 -1.57 -7.10
C ASP A 93 3.19 -1.65 -5.58
N ALA A 94 3.20 -2.84 -4.99
CA ALA A 94 3.09 -3.03 -3.55
C ALA A 94 4.29 -2.43 -2.79
N TYR A 95 5.51 -2.65 -3.30
CA TYR A 95 6.72 -2.06 -2.74
C TYR A 95 6.69 -0.53 -2.80
N LYS A 96 6.45 0.03 -3.99
CA LYS A 96 6.43 1.48 -4.20
C LYS A 96 5.33 2.16 -3.44
N THR A 97 4.17 1.54 -3.31
CA THR A 97 3.06 2.10 -2.54
C THR A 97 3.40 2.13 -1.04
N ALA A 98 4.01 1.08 -0.50
CA ALA A 98 4.47 1.07 0.90
C ALA A 98 5.53 2.15 1.16
N GLU A 99 6.47 2.35 0.23
CA GLU A 99 7.47 3.42 0.31
C GLU A 99 6.81 4.81 0.30
N LYS A 100 5.81 5.03 -0.56
CA LYS A 100 5.03 6.29 -0.57
C LYS A 100 4.25 6.51 0.72
N ILE A 101 3.68 5.45 1.32
CA ILE A 101 3.01 5.52 2.63
C ILE A 101 3.98 6.01 3.70
N ASN A 102 5.19 5.46 3.72
CA ASN A 102 6.22 5.88 4.67
C ASN A 102 6.69 7.31 4.46
N ASN A 103 6.72 7.76 3.20
CA ASN A 103 7.14 9.11 2.82
C ASN A 103 5.96 10.10 2.83
N ASN A 104 4.79 9.75 3.40
CA ASN A 104 3.58 10.57 3.43
C ASN A 104 3.20 11.19 2.07
N THR A 105 3.42 10.45 0.97
CA THR A 105 3.26 10.90 -0.43
C THR A 105 2.18 10.13 -1.20
N VAL A 106 1.26 9.49 -0.47
CA VAL A 106 0.12 8.70 -0.98
C VAL A 106 -1.16 9.51 -1.06
#